data_AF-M7BVU4-F1
#
_entry.id   AF-M7BVU4-F1
#
_cell.length_a   1.000
_cell.length_b   1.000
_cell.length_c   1.000
_cell.angle_alpha   90.00
_cell.angle_beta   90.00
_cell.angle_gamma   90.00
#
_symmetry.space_group_name_H-M   'P 1'
#
loop_
_entity.id
_entity.type
_entity.pdbx_description
1 polymer ?
#
loop_
_entity_poly.entity_id
_entity_poly.type
_entity_poly.pdbx_seq_one_letter_code
_entity_poly.pdbx_strand_id
1 'polypeptide(L)'
;FSPSGKLVQIEYALAAVAGGAPSVGIKAANGVVLATEKKQKSILYDERSVHKVESITKHIGLVYSGMGPDYRVLVHRARKLAQQYYLVYHEPIPTAQLVQRIASVMQEYTQSGGVRPFGVSLLICGWNEGRPYLFQSDPSGAYFAWKATAMGKNYVNGKTFLEKRYNEDLELEDAIHTAILTLKSLLCERIAVAKELMKRAESLSRSQKGGIEGGAKLCSKLKAELKFLHRVEAGKVAIKESHLQSTNLTHLRAIIESAENLEEVVSVLHVFAYEDCFGEKQTLVVDVVANGGHTWVKAIGRKAEALHNIWLGRGQYGDKSIIEQAEDFLQASRQQPVQYSNPHIIFAFYNSVSSPMAERLKEMGISVRGDVVAVNSLAEHLTEEGHLSASESDEESSELLQVTRVDRENLVASIAFPTEIKVDVCNRVNLDITTLITYVSSLSYGGCYFIFKEKVLTEQAAQERKERVLPQLEDFMKGKELFACESAVKDFQSILETLGGPGEKDRAISLMKRINVVPDQPSDRALRLVASSKINSRSLAIFGTGDTLKAITMTANSGFVRAAANQGVKFSVLIHQPRALTESKESVATPLPKNCAADSGL
;
A
#
# COMPACT_ATOMS: atom_id res chain seq x y z
N PHE A 1 9.09 -35.78 25.30
CA PHE A 1 10.06 -34.88 24.64
C PHE A 1 9.96 -35.07 23.13
N SER A 2 10.19 -34.02 22.34
CA SER A 2 10.33 -34.12 20.88
C SER A 2 11.61 -34.86 20.50
N PRO A 3 11.76 -35.29 19.22
CA PRO A 3 13.02 -35.84 18.72
C PRO A 3 14.23 -34.89 18.89
N SER A 4 13.99 -33.58 18.99
CA SER A 4 14.99 -32.54 19.27
C SER A 4 15.27 -32.31 20.76
N GLY A 5 14.72 -33.12 21.66
CA GLY A 5 14.95 -33.02 23.11
C GLY A 5 14.16 -31.90 23.81
N LYS A 6 13.13 -31.34 23.17
CA LYS A 6 12.33 -30.24 23.71
C LYS A 6 10.97 -30.70 24.25
N LEU A 7 10.38 -29.91 25.13
CA LEU A 7 8.98 -30.05 25.56
C LEU A 7 8.12 -29.04 24.79
N VAL A 8 7.54 -29.48 23.68
CA VAL A 8 6.76 -28.61 22.76
C VAL A 8 5.57 -27.94 23.46
N GLN A 9 4.97 -28.61 24.46
CA GLN A 9 3.89 -28.01 25.26
C GLN A 9 4.33 -26.73 26.01
N ILE A 10 5.59 -26.64 26.42
CA ILE A 10 6.15 -25.43 27.04
C ILE A 10 6.28 -24.31 26.00
N GLU A 11 6.70 -24.63 24.77
CA GLU A 11 6.76 -23.65 23.67
C GLU A 11 5.37 -23.07 23.36
N TYR A 12 4.32 -23.90 23.39
CA TYR A 12 2.94 -23.44 23.25
C TYR A 12 2.49 -22.53 24.41
N ALA A 13 2.86 -22.87 25.65
CA ALA A 13 2.58 -22.02 26.80
C ALA A 13 3.32 -20.67 26.70
N LEU A 14 4.59 -20.67 26.27
CA LEU A 14 5.36 -19.45 26.02
C LEU A 14 4.76 -18.60 24.88
N ALA A 15 4.22 -19.23 23.84
CA ALA A 15 3.49 -18.52 22.79
C ALA A 15 2.22 -17.85 23.33
N ALA A 16 1.49 -18.50 24.24
CA ALA A 16 0.35 -17.90 24.93
C ALA A 16 0.76 -16.69 25.80
N VAL A 17 1.92 -16.77 26.46
CA VAL A 17 2.52 -15.63 27.19
C VAL A 17 2.82 -14.48 26.24
N ALA A 18 3.46 -14.74 25.10
CA ALA A 18 3.80 -13.72 24.10
C ALA A 18 2.54 -13.04 23.49
N GLY A 19 1.41 -13.75 23.46
CA GLY A 19 0.10 -13.19 23.09
C GLY A 19 -0.60 -12.42 24.22
N GLY A 20 -0.13 -12.55 25.46
CA GLY A 20 -0.68 -11.90 26.65
C GLY A 20 -0.41 -10.40 26.72
N ALA A 21 -1.14 -9.71 27.61
CA ALA A 21 -0.95 -8.28 27.81
C ALA A 21 0.48 -7.94 28.27
N PRO A 22 1.03 -6.79 27.84
CA PRO A 22 2.37 -6.38 28.22
C PRO A 22 2.44 -6.06 29.71
N SER A 23 3.50 -6.57 30.35
CA SER A 23 3.82 -6.32 31.75
C SER A 23 5.31 -5.99 31.88
N VAL A 24 5.64 -5.09 32.79
CA VAL A 24 6.98 -4.55 33.00
C VAL A 24 7.32 -4.60 34.48
N GLY A 25 8.55 -4.99 34.80
CA GLY A 25 9.12 -4.94 36.14
C GLY A 25 10.43 -4.16 36.14
N ILE A 26 10.62 -3.26 37.11
CA ILE A 26 11.84 -2.45 37.25
C ILE A 26 12.26 -2.41 38.72
N LYS A 27 13.50 -2.79 39.00
CA LYS A 27 14.13 -2.68 40.31
C LYS A 27 14.81 -1.31 40.45
N ALA A 28 14.29 -0.47 41.33
CA ALA A 28 14.86 0.82 41.71
C ALA A 28 15.79 0.67 42.93
N ALA A 29 16.57 1.71 43.25
CA ALA A 29 17.44 1.73 44.44
C ALA A 29 16.61 1.64 45.74
N ASN A 30 15.45 2.28 45.76
CA ASN A 30 14.55 2.39 46.93
C ASN A 30 13.20 1.65 46.76
N GLY A 31 13.04 0.81 45.74
CA GLY A 31 11.79 0.06 45.55
C GLY A 31 11.77 -0.87 44.34
N VAL A 32 10.60 -1.44 44.05
CA VAL A 32 10.34 -2.22 42.82
C VAL A 32 9.00 -1.79 42.24
N VAL A 33 8.98 -1.56 40.93
CA VAL A 33 7.77 -1.22 40.18
C VAL A 33 7.33 -2.44 39.37
N LEU A 34 6.06 -2.81 39.52
CA LEU A 34 5.37 -3.72 38.61
C LEU A 34 4.26 -2.92 37.91
N ALA A 35 4.24 -2.95 36.59
CA ALA A 35 3.23 -2.30 35.76
C ALA A 35 2.71 -3.25 34.69
N THR A 36 1.43 -3.15 34.34
CA THR A 36 0.82 -3.99 33.31
C THR A 36 -0.32 -3.27 32.64
N GLU A 37 -0.52 -3.52 31.34
CA GLU A 37 -1.67 -2.98 30.63
C GLU A 37 -2.95 -3.68 31.10
N LYS A 38 -3.83 -2.91 31.75
CA LYS A 38 -5.19 -3.33 32.11
C LYS A 38 -6.17 -2.76 31.09
N LYS A 39 -6.40 -3.51 30.01
CA LYS A 39 -7.34 -3.13 28.95
C LYS A 39 -8.73 -3.73 29.19
N GLN A 40 -9.76 -2.88 29.16
CA GLN A 40 -11.15 -3.31 29.15
C GLN A 40 -11.68 -3.39 27.73
N LYS A 41 -12.46 -4.45 27.41
CA LYS A 41 -13.05 -4.63 26.07
C LYS A 41 -14.29 -3.77 25.85
N SER A 42 -14.92 -3.29 26.93
CA SER A 42 -16.12 -2.47 26.92
C SER A 42 -16.13 -1.54 28.13
N ILE A 43 -16.78 -0.38 27.98
CA ILE A 43 -17.09 0.53 29.08
C ILE A 43 -18.03 -0.09 30.13
N LEU A 44 -18.68 -1.20 29.78
CA LEU A 44 -19.58 -1.94 30.66
C LEU A 44 -18.84 -2.83 31.67
N TYR A 45 -17.52 -2.98 31.56
CA TYR A 45 -16.74 -3.71 32.55
C TYR A 45 -16.61 -2.87 33.82
N ASP A 46 -16.94 -3.46 34.97
CA ASP A 46 -16.53 -2.87 36.24
C ASP A 46 -15.01 -3.03 36.38
N GLU A 47 -14.31 -1.91 36.20
CA GLU A 47 -12.86 -1.84 36.31
C GLU A 47 -12.35 -2.36 37.65
N ARG A 48 -13.12 -2.23 38.73
CA ARG A 48 -12.71 -2.65 40.07
C ARG A 48 -12.63 -4.17 40.20
N SER A 49 -13.34 -4.92 39.36
CA SER A 49 -13.43 -6.39 39.44
C SER A 49 -12.23 -7.15 38.84
N VAL A 50 -11.40 -6.50 38.01
CA VAL A 50 -10.29 -7.16 37.29
C VAL A 50 -8.95 -6.76 37.90
N HIS A 51 -8.32 -7.67 38.64
CA HIS A 51 -6.99 -7.48 39.20
C HIS A 51 -5.94 -8.19 38.33
N LYS A 52 -4.86 -7.46 38.02
CA LYS A 52 -3.68 -8.01 37.32
C LYS A 52 -2.41 -7.94 38.13
N VAL A 53 -2.33 -7.00 39.08
CA VAL A 53 -1.27 -6.90 40.07
C VAL A 53 -1.90 -7.27 41.41
N GLU A 54 -1.33 -8.25 42.10
CA GLU A 54 -1.86 -8.79 43.35
C GLU A 54 -0.78 -8.76 44.44
N SER A 55 -1.16 -8.36 45.65
CA SER A 55 -0.33 -8.54 46.83
C SER A 55 -0.45 -9.98 47.34
N ILE A 56 0.69 -10.65 47.53
CA ILE A 56 0.75 -12.00 48.13
C ILE A 56 0.95 -11.89 49.64
N THR A 57 1.85 -11.00 50.05
CA THR A 57 2.09 -10.58 51.43
C THR A 57 2.26 -9.07 51.46
N LYS A 58 2.44 -8.48 52.65
CA LYS A 58 2.71 -7.03 52.79
C LYS A 58 3.95 -6.56 52.03
N HIS A 59 4.90 -7.46 51.78
CA HIS A 59 6.20 -7.17 51.17
C HIS A 59 6.43 -7.86 49.82
N ILE A 60 5.46 -8.61 49.28
CA ILE A 60 5.58 -9.34 48.01
C ILE A 60 4.38 -9.05 47.10
N GLY A 61 4.68 -8.67 45.86
CA GLY A 61 3.71 -8.44 44.78
C GLY A 61 3.91 -9.40 43.59
N LEU A 62 2.83 -9.65 42.87
CA LEU A 62 2.79 -10.53 41.71
C LEU A 62 2.07 -9.83 40.54
N VAL A 63 2.55 -10.04 39.31
CA VAL A 63 1.87 -9.68 38.06
C VAL A 63 2.15 -10.74 37.00
N TYR A 64 1.32 -10.84 35.97
CA TYR A 64 1.45 -11.86 34.92
C TYR A 64 1.32 -11.31 33.51
N SER A 65 1.79 -12.12 32.56
CA SER A 65 1.42 -12.05 31.13
C SER A 65 0.99 -13.43 30.67
N GLY A 66 -0.16 -13.54 29.99
CA GLY A 66 -0.72 -14.80 29.51
C GLY A 66 -2.19 -15.01 29.94
N MET A 67 -2.55 -16.23 30.32
CA MET A 67 -3.90 -16.64 30.69
C MET A 67 -4.31 -16.21 32.12
N GLY A 68 -5.31 -15.33 32.23
CA GLY A 68 -5.79 -14.83 33.52
C GLY A 68 -6.33 -15.88 34.51
N PRO A 69 -7.04 -16.93 34.08
CA PRO A 69 -7.48 -18.00 34.99
C PRO A 69 -6.32 -18.73 35.67
N ASP A 70 -5.30 -19.10 34.89
CA ASP A 70 -4.08 -19.77 35.37
C ASP A 70 -3.36 -18.91 36.43
N TYR A 71 -3.28 -17.60 36.20
CA TYR A 71 -2.72 -16.66 37.16
C TYR A 71 -3.42 -16.68 38.52
N ARG A 72 -4.76 -16.74 38.54
CA ARG A 72 -5.54 -16.76 39.80
C ARG A 72 -5.24 -18.00 40.64
N VAL A 73 -5.04 -19.15 39.99
CA VAL A 73 -4.65 -20.40 40.66
C VAL A 73 -3.28 -20.23 41.33
N LEU A 74 -2.31 -19.66 40.62
CA LEU A 74 -0.96 -19.41 41.14
C LEU A 74 -0.95 -18.37 42.27
N VAL A 75 -1.75 -17.31 42.19
CA VAL A 75 -1.92 -16.32 43.28
C VAL A 75 -2.46 -16.99 44.55
N HIS A 76 -3.50 -17.81 44.43
CA HIS A 76 -4.07 -18.52 45.58
C HIS A 76 -3.05 -19.47 46.21
N ARG A 77 -2.32 -20.22 45.37
CA ARG A 77 -1.25 -21.12 45.83
C ARG A 77 -0.12 -20.35 46.52
N ALA A 78 0.31 -19.21 45.97
CA ALA A 78 1.35 -18.37 46.55
C ALA A 78 0.95 -17.84 47.94
N ARG A 79 -0.29 -17.35 48.09
CA ARG A 79 -0.82 -16.91 49.39
C ARG A 79 -0.83 -18.04 50.41
N LYS A 80 -1.28 -19.24 50.01
CA LYS A 80 -1.28 -20.43 50.89
C LYS A 80 0.14 -20.82 51.33
N LEU A 81 1.09 -20.85 50.39
CA LEU A 81 2.49 -21.17 50.68
C LEU A 81 3.12 -20.15 51.65
N ALA A 82 2.84 -18.86 51.45
CA ALA A 82 3.32 -17.80 52.33
C ALA A 82 2.75 -17.93 53.76
N GLN A 83 1.45 -18.24 53.89
CA GLN A 83 0.81 -18.44 55.19
C GLN A 83 1.30 -19.72 55.90
N GLN A 84 1.49 -20.81 55.16
CA GLN A 84 2.07 -22.04 55.70
C GLN A 84 3.48 -21.81 56.23
N TYR A 85 4.30 -21.04 55.49
CA TYR A 85 5.63 -20.67 55.96
C TYR A 85 5.54 -19.86 57.26
N TYR A 86 4.68 -18.85 57.30
CA TYR A 86 4.49 -18.02 58.50
C TYR A 86 4.00 -18.82 59.71
N LEU A 87 3.14 -19.82 59.52
CA LEU A 87 2.65 -20.67 60.61
C LEU A 87 3.75 -21.55 61.22
N VAL A 88 4.74 -21.95 60.41
CA VAL A 88 5.85 -22.82 60.86
C VAL A 88 6.99 -22.01 61.47
N TYR A 89 7.35 -20.89 60.83
CA TYR A 89 8.56 -20.13 61.17
C TYR A 89 8.27 -18.80 61.89
N HIS A 90 7.01 -18.39 61.97
CA HIS A 90 6.58 -17.11 62.55
C HIS A 90 7.23 -15.85 61.96
N GLU A 91 7.78 -15.97 60.75
CA GLU A 91 8.44 -14.90 60.02
C GLU A 91 7.88 -14.79 58.58
N PRO A 92 7.89 -13.59 57.96
CA PRO A 92 7.43 -13.43 56.60
C PRO A 92 8.33 -14.20 55.61
N ILE A 93 7.71 -14.97 54.70
CA ILE A 93 8.46 -15.75 53.70
C ILE A 93 9.42 -14.86 52.89
N PRO A 94 10.70 -15.26 52.72
CA PRO A 94 11.62 -14.57 51.82
C PRO A 94 11.15 -14.64 50.36
N THR A 95 11.32 -13.54 49.59
CA THR A 95 10.87 -13.50 48.18
C THR A 95 11.44 -14.64 47.36
N ALA A 96 12.74 -14.92 47.48
CA ALA A 96 13.40 -16.01 46.75
C ALA A 96 12.80 -17.39 47.07
N GLN A 97 12.45 -17.64 48.34
CA GLN A 97 11.82 -18.91 48.73
C GLN A 97 10.41 -19.06 48.15
N LEU A 98 9.62 -17.98 48.14
CA LEU A 98 8.30 -18.02 47.52
C LEU A 98 8.40 -18.26 46.01
N VAL A 99 9.33 -17.59 45.33
CA VAL A 99 9.59 -17.77 43.89
C VAL A 99 9.95 -19.22 43.61
N GLN A 100 10.88 -19.80 44.36
CA GLN A 100 11.29 -21.20 44.20
C GLN A 100 10.11 -22.16 44.38
N ARG A 101 9.29 -21.98 45.42
CA ARG A 101 8.13 -22.84 45.67
C ARG A 101 7.06 -22.72 44.58
N ILE A 102 6.84 -21.52 44.03
CA ILE A 102 5.90 -21.31 42.92
C ILE A 102 6.44 -21.90 41.62
N ALA A 103 7.72 -21.71 41.35
CA ALA A 103 8.42 -22.33 40.23
C ALA A 103 8.29 -23.87 40.27
N SER A 104 8.47 -24.49 41.45
CA SER A 104 8.26 -25.93 41.62
C SER A 104 6.81 -26.35 41.32
N VAL A 105 5.82 -25.58 41.75
CA VAL A 105 4.41 -25.84 41.38
C VAL A 105 4.20 -25.73 39.88
N MET A 106 4.78 -24.72 39.22
CA MET A 106 4.68 -24.57 37.77
C MET A 106 5.35 -25.73 37.04
N GLN A 107 6.52 -26.17 37.51
CA GLN A 107 7.27 -27.30 36.96
C GLN A 107 6.52 -28.63 37.12
N GLU A 108 5.85 -28.86 38.26
CA GLU A 108 5.05 -30.07 38.50
C GLU A 108 3.98 -30.28 37.43
N TYR A 109 3.39 -29.19 36.92
CA TYR A 109 2.40 -29.20 35.83
C TYR A 109 3.01 -29.45 34.43
N THR A 110 4.33 -29.53 34.33
CA THR A 110 5.04 -29.94 33.10
C THR A 110 5.42 -31.42 33.09
N GLN A 111 5.33 -32.09 34.25
CA GLN A 111 5.79 -33.47 34.44
C GLN A 111 4.65 -34.42 34.84
N SER A 112 3.54 -33.90 35.35
CA SER A 112 2.39 -34.69 35.78
C SER A 112 1.48 -35.05 34.61
N GLY A 113 1.02 -36.31 34.56
CA GLY A 113 0.03 -36.75 33.58
C GLY A 113 -1.35 -36.14 33.84
N GLY A 114 -2.12 -35.87 32.77
CA GLY A 114 -3.49 -35.36 32.88
C GLY A 114 -3.62 -33.85 33.14
N VAL A 115 -2.51 -33.11 33.20
CA VAL A 115 -2.49 -31.65 33.35
C VAL A 115 -1.70 -31.00 32.22
N ARG A 116 -1.92 -29.69 32.03
CA ARG A 116 -1.15 -28.88 31.07
C ARG A 116 -0.26 -27.86 31.81
N PRO A 117 0.87 -27.44 31.22
CA PRO A 117 1.62 -26.30 31.73
C PRO A 117 0.75 -25.04 31.87
N PHE A 118 1.11 -24.19 32.82
CA PHE A 118 0.47 -22.90 33.00
C PHE A 118 0.76 -21.98 31.81
N GLY A 119 -0.26 -21.36 31.23
CA GLY A 119 -0.16 -20.43 30.11
C GLY A 119 0.22 -19.01 30.55
N VAL A 120 1.05 -18.87 31.59
CA VAL A 120 1.46 -17.57 32.15
C VAL A 120 2.95 -17.54 32.49
N SER A 121 3.55 -16.37 32.31
CA SER A 121 4.79 -15.99 32.99
C SER A 121 4.46 -14.99 34.08
N LEU A 122 5.15 -15.10 35.21
CA LEU A 122 4.99 -14.25 36.38
C LEU A 122 6.16 -13.30 36.52
N LEU A 123 5.89 -12.06 36.91
CA LEU A 123 6.88 -11.22 37.58
C LEU A 123 6.52 -11.16 39.06
N ILE A 124 7.48 -11.52 39.89
CA ILE A 124 7.37 -11.53 41.34
C ILE A 124 8.33 -10.48 41.87
N CYS A 125 7.81 -9.49 42.58
CA CYS A 125 8.64 -8.52 43.29
C CYS A 125 8.53 -8.73 44.80
N GLY A 126 9.56 -8.32 45.52
CA GLY A 126 9.44 -8.18 46.95
C GLY A 126 10.52 -7.34 47.59
N TRP A 127 10.29 -7.00 48.85
CA TRP A 127 11.18 -6.17 49.66
C TRP A 127 11.56 -6.94 50.92
N ASN A 128 12.80 -7.42 50.99
CA ASN A 128 13.31 -8.17 52.12
C ASN A 128 14.53 -7.46 52.69
N GLU A 129 14.53 -7.18 54.00
CA GLU A 129 15.69 -6.63 54.72
C GLU A 129 16.29 -5.37 54.09
N GLY A 130 15.43 -4.46 53.62
CA GLY A 130 15.86 -3.22 52.96
C GLY A 130 16.37 -3.40 51.53
N ARG A 131 16.23 -4.60 50.94
CA ARG A 131 16.65 -4.89 49.57
C ARG A 131 15.47 -5.21 48.64
N PRO A 132 15.41 -4.57 47.46
CA PRO A 132 14.42 -4.87 46.45
C PRO A 132 14.81 -6.11 45.63
N TYR A 133 13.83 -6.97 45.36
CA TYR A 133 13.97 -8.16 44.54
C TYR A 133 12.94 -8.17 43.41
N LEU A 134 13.37 -8.57 42.21
CA LEU A 134 12.52 -8.77 41.05
C LEU A 134 12.90 -10.08 40.38
N PHE A 135 11.95 -10.98 40.26
CA PHE A 135 12.09 -12.28 39.62
C PHE A 135 11.08 -12.46 38.50
N GLN A 136 11.47 -13.21 37.49
CA GLN A 136 10.58 -13.72 36.45
C GLN A 136 10.51 -15.24 36.58
N SER A 137 9.32 -15.81 36.51
CA SER A 137 9.12 -17.26 36.37
C SER A 137 8.33 -17.55 35.10
N ASP A 138 8.79 -18.51 34.29
CA ASP A 138 8.12 -18.89 33.05
C ASP A 138 7.35 -20.23 33.17
N PRO A 139 6.53 -20.61 32.18
CA PRO A 139 5.76 -21.86 32.18
C PRO A 139 6.54 -23.15 32.42
N SER A 140 7.86 -23.15 32.20
CA SER A 140 8.70 -24.33 32.45
C SER A 140 8.99 -24.57 33.93
N GLY A 141 8.74 -23.55 34.77
CA GLY A 141 9.22 -23.50 36.15
C GLY A 141 10.63 -22.94 36.28
N ALA A 142 11.29 -22.53 35.19
CA ALA A 142 12.52 -21.77 35.27
C ALA A 142 12.24 -20.36 35.82
N TYR A 143 13.14 -19.87 36.69
CA TYR A 143 13.05 -18.52 37.22
C TYR A 143 14.40 -17.80 37.22
N PHE A 144 14.35 -16.48 37.05
CA PHE A 144 15.53 -15.62 36.88
C PHE A 144 15.36 -14.31 37.66
N ALA A 145 16.44 -13.82 38.26
CA ALA A 145 16.47 -12.50 38.87
C ALA A 145 16.73 -11.42 37.81
N TRP A 146 16.01 -10.28 37.89
CA TRP A 146 16.11 -9.19 36.92
C TRP A 146 16.41 -7.84 37.57
N LYS A 147 17.17 -7.00 36.86
CA LYS A 147 17.28 -5.57 37.16
C LYS A 147 16.05 -4.82 36.61
N ALA A 148 15.71 -5.09 35.36
CA ALA A 148 14.46 -4.69 34.74
C ALA A 148 14.10 -5.72 33.65
N THR A 149 12.82 -5.94 33.38
CA THR A 149 12.38 -6.85 32.31
C THR A 149 10.97 -6.48 31.84
N ALA A 150 10.65 -6.90 30.62
CA ALA A 150 9.32 -6.81 30.03
C ALA A 150 8.86 -8.20 29.57
N MET A 151 7.56 -8.45 29.66
CA MET A 151 6.89 -9.69 29.24
C MET A 151 5.60 -9.38 28.47
N GLY A 152 5.05 -10.39 27.80
CA GLY A 152 3.83 -10.27 27.03
C GLY A 152 4.08 -9.78 25.61
N LYS A 153 3.05 -9.21 25.00
CA LYS A 153 3.12 -8.73 23.63
C LYS A 153 4.20 -7.67 23.45
N ASN A 154 5.01 -7.83 22.41
CA ASN A 154 6.11 -6.92 22.04
C ASN A 154 7.18 -6.74 23.13
N TYR A 155 7.39 -7.76 23.97
CA TYR A 155 8.38 -7.69 25.06
C TYR A 155 9.81 -7.38 24.60
N VAL A 156 10.19 -7.76 23.37
CA VAL A 156 11.53 -7.49 22.81
C VAL A 156 11.82 -5.99 22.78
N ASN A 157 10.90 -5.19 22.21
CA ASN A 157 11.04 -3.73 22.15
C ASN A 157 11.03 -3.11 23.56
N GLY A 158 10.18 -3.65 24.45
CA GLY A 158 10.14 -3.22 25.85
C GLY A 158 11.48 -3.42 26.57
N LYS A 159 12.13 -4.57 26.36
CA LYS A 159 13.46 -4.85 26.92
C LYS A 159 14.53 -3.91 26.35
N THR A 160 14.58 -3.70 25.03
CA THR A 160 15.52 -2.76 24.41
C THR A 160 15.34 -1.32 24.88
N PHE A 161 14.10 -0.90 25.16
CA PHE A 161 13.83 0.41 25.76
C PHE A 161 14.37 0.50 27.19
N LEU A 162 14.13 -0.52 28.01
CA LEU A 162 14.62 -0.59 29.38
C LEU A 162 16.16 -0.61 29.43
N GLU A 163 16.83 -1.33 28.54
CA GLU A 163 18.31 -1.36 28.43
C GLU A 163 18.92 0.04 28.24
N LYS A 164 18.23 0.93 27.53
CA LYS A 164 18.70 2.30 27.28
C LYS A 164 18.39 3.28 28.41
N ARG A 165 17.33 3.02 29.19
CA ARG A 165 16.82 3.95 30.21
C ARG A 165 17.17 3.54 31.65
N TYR A 166 17.55 2.30 31.87
CA TYR A 166 17.88 1.78 33.19
C TYR A 166 19.29 2.20 33.62
N ASN A 167 19.43 2.57 34.90
CA ASN A 167 20.71 2.70 35.60
C ASN A 167 20.54 2.19 37.05
N GLU A 168 21.65 1.95 37.77
CA GLU A 168 21.60 1.38 39.13
C GLU A 168 21.10 2.37 40.18
N ASP A 169 21.23 3.67 39.92
CA ASP A 169 20.83 4.78 40.80
C ASP A 169 19.36 5.18 40.61
N LEU A 170 18.61 4.46 39.79
CA LEU A 170 17.24 4.81 39.42
C LEU A 170 16.33 4.79 40.66
N GLU A 171 15.72 5.94 40.97
CA GLU A 171 14.76 6.07 42.06
C GLU A 171 13.36 5.60 41.65
N LEU A 172 12.51 5.34 42.64
CA LEU A 172 11.17 4.77 42.47
C LEU A 172 10.28 5.59 41.52
N GLU A 173 10.25 6.92 41.65
CA GLU A 173 9.44 7.80 40.80
C GLU A 173 9.88 7.74 39.33
N ASP A 174 11.19 7.75 39.08
CA ASP A 174 11.76 7.62 37.74
C ASP A 174 11.51 6.21 37.16
N ALA A 175 11.52 5.18 38.00
CA ALA A 175 11.15 3.83 37.62
C ALA A 175 9.66 3.73 37.25
N ILE A 176 8.76 4.40 37.97
CA ILE A 176 7.32 4.47 37.62
C ILE A 176 7.17 5.14 36.25
N HIS A 177 7.82 6.29 36.05
CA HIS A 177 7.75 7.01 34.79
C HIS A 177 8.29 6.16 33.62
N THR A 178 9.43 5.50 33.83
CA THR A 178 10.05 4.61 32.84
C THR A 178 9.16 3.42 32.52
N ALA A 179 8.49 2.82 33.51
CA ALA A 179 7.54 1.72 33.30
C ALA A 179 6.33 2.16 32.47
N ILE A 180 5.76 3.33 32.75
CA ILE A 180 4.64 3.91 31.97
C ILE A 180 5.07 4.18 30.52
N LEU A 181 6.24 4.79 30.32
CA LEU A 181 6.77 5.05 28.98
C LEU A 181 7.06 3.76 28.21
N THR A 182 7.58 2.73 28.88
CA THR A 182 7.81 1.42 28.26
C THR A 182 6.50 0.83 27.73
N LEU A 183 5.43 0.88 28.53
CA LEU A 183 4.10 0.43 28.11
C LEU A 183 3.46 1.33 27.03
N LYS A 184 3.79 2.63 27.00
CA LYS A 184 3.31 3.61 26.00
C LYS A 184 4.09 3.60 24.68
N SER A 185 5.35 3.17 24.68
CA SER A 185 6.31 3.25 23.56
C SER A 185 5.83 2.65 22.23
N LEU A 186 4.94 1.65 22.29
CA LEU A 186 4.27 1.04 21.13
C LEU A 186 3.44 2.03 20.29
N LEU A 187 2.88 3.05 20.93
CA LEU A 187 2.18 4.13 20.24
C LEU A 187 3.16 5.12 19.61
N CYS A 188 4.26 5.42 20.31
CA CYS A 188 5.31 6.31 19.82
C CYS A 188 5.97 5.77 18.54
N GLU A 189 6.19 4.45 18.46
CA GLU A 189 6.72 3.79 17.26
C GLU A 189 5.78 3.97 16.05
N ARG A 190 4.47 3.79 16.24
CA ARG A 190 3.47 3.99 15.19
C ARG A 190 3.39 5.45 14.73
N ILE A 191 3.49 6.39 15.67
CA ILE A 191 3.56 7.82 15.37
C ILE A 191 4.83 8.12 14.56
N ALA A 192 5.97 7.52 14.92
CA ALA A 192 7.23 7.68 14.18
C ALA A 192 7.11 7.15 12.74
N VAL A 193 6.57 5.94 12.56
CA VAL A 193 6.31 5.36 11.23
C VAL A 193 5.36 6.26 10.43
N ALA A 194 4.28 6.74 11.03
CA ALA A 194 3.32 7.61 10.35
C ALA A 194 3.94 8.97 9.94
N LYS A 195 4.83 9.54 10.76
CA LYS A 195 5.61 10.75 10.43
C LYS A 195 6.58 10.51 9.28
N GLU A 196 7.24 9.35 9.26
CA GLU A 196 8.17 8.99 8.19
C GLU A 196 7.43 8.80 6.86
N LEU A 197 6.31 8.08 6.86
CA LEU A 197 5.46 7.91 5.68
C LEU A 197 4.92 9.25 5.17
N MET A 198 4.62 10.19 6.06
CA MET A 198 4.21 11.54 5.68
C MET A 198 5.32 12.28 4.91
N LYS A 199 6.57 12.22 5.38
CA LYS A 199 7.70 12.85 4.66
C LYS A 199 7.89 12.24 3.27
N ARG A 200 7.82 10.91 3.17
CA ARG A 200 7.91 10.19 1.88
C ARG A 200 6.78 10.57 0.93
N ALA A 201 5.54 10.64 1.41
CA ALA A 201 4.39 11.06 0.60
C ALA A 201 4.51 12.52 0.12
N GLU A 202 5.04 13.43 0.94
CA GLU A 202 5.28 14.81 0.54
C GLU A 202 6.41 14.93 -0.49
N SER A 203 7.47 14.13 -0.36
CA SER A 203 8.56 14.05 -1.34
C SER A 203 8.06 13.53 -2.68
N LEU A 204 7.31 12.43 -2.70
CA LEU A 204 6.63 11.90 -3.88
C LEU A 204 5.77 12.98 -4.55
N SER A 205 4.96 13.69 -3.79
CA SER A 205 4.07 14.73 -4.31
C SER A 205 4.79 15.90 -4.99
N ARG A 206 6.07 16.15 -4.64
CA ARG A 206 6.89 17.24 -5.21
C ARG A 206 7.87 16.77 -6.31
N SER A 207 7.97 15.47 -6.55
CA SER A 207 8.98 14.87 -7.43
C SER A 207 8.83 15.21 -8.92
N GLN A 208 7.62 15.57 -9.38
CA GLN A 208 7.34 15.87 -10.78
C GLN A 208 6.92 17.34 -11.01
N LYS A 209 7.26 17.90 -12.18
CA LYS A 209 6.82 19.22 -12.65
C LYS A 209 5.28 19.23 -12.77
N GLY A 210 4.60 19.81 -11.78
CA GLY A 210 3.13 19.85 -11.70
C GLY A 210 2.53 19.05 -10.53
N GLY A 211 3.34 18.21 -9.86
CA GLY A 211 2.92 17.35 -8.76
C GLY A 211 2.11 16.13 -9.20
N ILE A 212 2.12 15.08 -8.37
CA ILE A 212 1.35 13.84 -8.63
C ILE A 212 -0.12 14.08 -8.25
N GLU A 213 -1.05 13.78 -9.16
CA GLU A 213 -2.47 13.90 -8.89
C GLU A 213 -2.87 12.98 -7.72
N GLY A 214 -3.63 13.50 -6.76
CA GLY A 214 -4.02 12.75 -5.56
C GLY A 214 -2.95 12.67 -4.46
N GLY A 215 -1.74 13.20 -4.68
CA GLY A 215 -0.70 13.30 -3.63
C GLY A 215 -1.20 14.04 -2.38
N ALA A 216 -1.94 15.14 -2.56
CA ALA A 216 -2.57 15.87 -1.45
C ALA A 216 -3.61 15.01 -0.69
N LYS A 217 -4.34 14.14 -1.38
CA LYS A 217 -5.32 13.21 -0.79
C LYS A 217 -4.62 12.14 0.06
N LEU A 218 -3.50 11.60 -0.43
CA LEU A 218 -2.65 10.67 0.32
C LEU A 218 -2.09 11.33 1.59
N CYS A 219 -1.52 12.53 1.46
CA CYS A 219 -1.04 13.32 2.60
C CYS A 219 -2.15 13.64 3.61
N SER A 220 -3.36 13.96 3.15
CA SER A 220 -4.51 14.22 4.03
C SER A 220 -4.92 12.97 4.82
N LYS A 221 -4.93 11.79 4.19
CA LYS A 221 -5.19 10.51 4.88
C LYS A 221 -4.13 10.22 5.95
N LEU A 222 -2.85 10.45 5.67
CA LEU A 222 -1.77 10.31 6.65
C LEU A 222 -1.88 11.34 7.80
N LYS A 223 -2.27 12.59 7.51
CA LYS A 223 -2.56 13.61 8.53
C LYS A 223 -3.69 13.18 9.46
N ALA A 224 -4.77 12.63 8.89
CA ALA A 224 -5.90 12.13 9.68
C ALA A 224 -5.47 10.98 10.60
N GLU A 225 -4.65 10.05 10.10
CA GLU A 225 -4.11 8.95 10.88
C GLU A 225 -3.18 9.44 12.00
N LEU A 226 -2.26 10.38 11.72
CA LEU A 226 -1.42 11.01 12.74
C LEU A 226 -2.23 11.74 13.80
N LYS A 227 -3.27 12.48 13.39
CA LYS A 227 -4.17 13.17 14.32
C LYS A 227 -4.95 12.18 15.18
N PHE A 228 -5.35 11.04 14.63
CA PHE A 228 -5.93 9.95 15.39
C PHE A 228 -4.95 9.42 16.43
N LEU A 229 -3.74 9.02 16.00
CA LEU A 229 -2.69 8.50 16.89
C LEU A 229 -2.31 9.46 18.03
N HIS A 230 -2.19 10.76 17.74
CA HIS A 230 -1.95 11.77 18.78
C HIS A 230 -3.13 11.97 19.74
N ARG A 231 -4.38 11.82 19.27
CA ARG A 231 -5.55 11.84 20.17
C ARG A 231 -5.58 10.61 21.09
N VAL A 232 -5.13 9.45 20.61
CA VAL A 232 -4.92 8.25 21.44
C VAL A 232 -3.84 8.53 22.49
N GLU A 233 -2.73 9.14 22.06
CA GLU A 233 -1.58 9.46 22.91
C GLU A 233 -1.92 10.42 24.06
N ALA A 234 -2.85 11.34 23.79
CA ALA A 234 -3.38 12.31 24.74
C ALA A 234 -4.53 11.75 25.60
N GLY A 235 -4.88 10.47 25.47
CA GLY A 235 -5.95 9.83 26.26
C GLY A 235 -7.37 10.31 25.94
N LYS A 236 -7.58 11.03 24.83
CA LYS A 236 -8.87 11.66 24.47
C LYS A 236 -9.83 10.72 23.74
N VAL A 237 -9.41 9.51 23.40
CA VAL A 237 -10.23 8.53 22.67
C VAL A 237 -10.01 7.15 23.29
N ALA A 238 -11.07 6.57 23.86
CA ALA A 238 -11.08 5.18 24.31
C ALA A 238 -11.16 4.25 23.09
N ILE A 239 -10.08 3.54 22.76
CA ILE A 239 -10.00 2.72 21.55
C ILE A 239 -9.81 1.25 21.90
N LYS A 240 -10.59 0.39 21.25
CA LYS A 240 -10.41 -1.07 21.23
C LYS A 240 -9.12 -1.41 20.47
N GLU A 241 -8.29 -2.31 21.02
CA GLU A 241 -6.97 -2.66 20.48
C GLU A 241 -6.98 -3.11 19.02
N SER A 242 -8.08 -3.73 18.59
CA SER A 242 -8.29 -4.17 17.21
C SER A 242 -8.08 -3.01 16.23
N HIS A 243 -8.54 -1.81 16.56
CA HIS A 243 -8.41 -0.62 15.71
C HIS A 243 -7.00 -0.01 15.75
N LEU A 244 -6.24 -0.24 16.84
CA LEU A 244 -4.83 0.13 16.88
C LEU A 244 -3.99 -0.85 16.07
N GLN A 245 -4.34 -2.14 16.00
CA GLN A 245 -3.62 -3.13 15.19
C GLN A 245 -3.95 -3.02 13.69
N SER A 246 -5.17 -2.60 13.35
CA SER A 246 -5.66 -2.39 11.98
C SER A 246 -5.56 -0.94 11.51
N THR A 247 -4.49 -0.22 11.87
CA THR A 247 -4.26 1.14 11.38
C THR A 247 -4.10 1.14 9.87
N ASN A 248 -4.68 2.13 9.19
CA ASN A 248 -4.58 2.30 7.74
C ASN A 248 -3.13 2.49 7.26
N LEU A 249 -2.18 2.72 8.17
CA LEU A 249 -0.76 2.83 7.90
C LEU A 249 -0.18 1.69 7.06
N THR A 250 -0.64 0.44 7.23
CA THR A 250 -0.14 -0.70 6.45
C THR A 250 -0.48 -0.56 4.97
N HIS A 251 -1.72 -0.17 4.66
CA HIS A 251 -2.16 0.09 3.30
C HIS A 251 -1.53 1.38 2.75
N LEU A 252 -1.50 2.48 3.52
CA LEU A 252 -0.89 3.74 3.08
C LEU A 252 0.61 3.58 2.79
N ARG A 253 1.32 2.76 3.58
CA ARG A 253 2.70 2.36 3.31
C ARG A 253 2.82 1.60 1.98
N ALA A 254 1.95 0.63 1.76
CA ALA A 254 1.92 -0.14 0.52
C ALA A 254 1.70 0.74 -0.72
N ILE A 255 0.91 1.82 -0.62
CA ILE A 255 0.71 2.79 -1.71
C ILE A 255 2.01 3.57 -1.98
N ILE A 256 2.64 4.11 -0.93
CA ILE A 256 3.90 4.86 -1.05
C ILE A 256 4.99 3.99 -1.65
N GLU A 257 5.20 2.78 -1.11
CA GLU A 257 6.20 1.84 -1.62
C GLU A 257 5.89 1.39 -3.05
N SER A 258 4.62 1.33 -3.45
CA SER A 258 4.26 1.02 -4.84
C SER A 258 4.61 2.18 -5.77
N ALA A 259 4.33 3.41 -5.35
CA ALA A 259 4.63 4.60 -6.14
C ALA A 259 6.14 4.87 -6.29
N GLU A 260 6.93 4.65 -5.23
CA GLU A 260 8.39 4.87 -5.28
C GLU A 260 9.14 3.88 -6.18
N ASN A 261 8.57 2.71 -6.43
CA ASN A 261 9.19 1.68 -7.26
C ASN A 261 8.69 1.69 -8.73
N LEU A 262 7.92 2.69 -9.14
CA LEU A 262 7.40 2.82 -10.49
C LEU A 262 7.90 4.12 -11.14
N GLU A 263 8.10 4.06 -12.46
CA GLU A 263 8.46 5.22 -13.27
C GLU A 263 7.19 5.98 -13.71
N GLU A 264 7.33 7.28 -13.96
CA GLU A 264 6.25 8.14 -14.49
C GLU A 264 4.90 8.01 -13.76
N VAL A 265 4.92 8.03 -12.41
CA VAL A 265 3.69 8.00 -11.61
C VAL A 265 2.83 9.23 -11.94
N VAL A 266 1.64 9.00 -12.50
CA VAL A 266 0.70 10.04 -12.91
C VAL A 266 -0.20 10.45 -11.75
N SER A 267 -0.74 9.45 -11.03
CA SER A 267 -1.68 9.70 -9.95
C SER A 267 -1.66 8.61 -8.86
N VAL A 268 -2.11 8.97 -7.67
CA VAL A 268 -2.34 8.05 -6.54
C VAL A 268 -3.75 8.22 -6.00
N LEU A 269 -4.38 7.12 -5.55
CA LEU A 269 -5.76 7.11 -5.05
C LEU A 269 -6.78 7.70 -6.04
N HIS A 270 -6.55 7.44 -7.33
CA HIS A 270 -7.36 7.95 -8.43
C HIS A 270 -8.68 7.16 -8.54
N VAL A 271 -9.76 7.85 -8.89
CA VAL A 271 -11.10 7.25 -8.94
C VAL A 271 -11.55 7.18 -10.38
N PHE A 272 -11.75 5.96 -10.88
CA PHE A 272 -12.33 5.70 -12.18
C PHE A 272 -13.82 5.36 -12.03
N ALA A 273 -14.64 5.80 -12.97
CA ALA A 273 -16.02 5.36 -13.10
C ALA A 273 -16.11 4.27 -14.17
N TYR A 274 -16.93 3.26 -13.93
CA TYR A 274 -17.19 2.18 -14.89
C TYR A 274 -18.61 1.65 -14.70
N GLU A 275 -19.15 1.02 -15.73
CA GLU A 275 -20.44 0.31 -15.67
C GLU A 275 -20.17 -1.17 -15.37
N ASP A 276 -20.83 -1.70 -14.35
CA ASP A 276 -20.71 -3.12 -13.99
C ASP A 276 -21.47 -4.03 -14.97
N CYS A 277 -21.45 -5.35 -14.74
CA CYS A 277 -22.09 -6.32 -15.61
C CYS A 277 -23.63 -6.18 -15.67
N PHE A 278 -24.23 -5.44 -14.73
CA PHE A 278 -25.66 -5.12 -14.71
C PHE A 278 -25.97 -3.76 -15.35
N GLY A 279 -24.95 -3.04 -15.83
CA GLY A 279 -25.09 -1.69 -16.39
C GLY A 279 -25.21 -0.58 -15.35
N GLU A 280 -24.97 -0.90 -14.07
CA GLU A 280 -25.00 0.08 -12.99
C GLU A 280 -23.68 0.84 -12.90
N LYS A 281 -23.77 2.13 -12.59
CA LYS A 281 -22.58 2.99 -12.50
C LYS A 281 -21.84 2.76 -11.18
N GLN A 282 -20.63 2.23 -11.29
CA GLN A 282 -19.73 1.97 -10.18
C GLN A 282 -18.52 2.90 -10.20
N THR A 283 -17.81 2.95 -9.08
CA THR A 283 -16.52 3.64 -8.97
C THR A 283 -15.44 2.69 -8.45
N LEU A 284 -14.25 2.81 -9.02
CA LEU A 284 -13.08 2.02 -8.66
C LEU A 284 -11.95 2.94 -8.24
N VAL A 285 -11.36 2.69 -7.07
CA VAL A 285 -10.17 3.40 -6.63
C VAL A 285 -8.92 2.60 -7.00
N VAL A 286 -8.12 3.16 -7.88
CA VAL A 286 -6.79 2.65 -8.24
C VAL A 286 -5.76 3.33 -7.35
N ASP A 287 -4.92 2.53 -6.69
CA ASP A 287 -4.03 3.04 -5.65
C ASP A 287 -2.86 3.83 -6.23
N VAL A 288 -2.27 3.34 -7.32
CA VAL A 288 -1.21 4.03 -8.09
C VAL A 288 -1.46 3.85 -9.59
N VAL A 289 -1.36 4.92 -10.35
CA VAL A 289 -1.39 4.94 -11.82
C VAL A 289 -0.04 5.45 -12.32
N ALA A 290 0.64 4.67 -13.15
CA ALA A 290 2.00 4.92 -13.63
C ALA A 290 2.14 4.70 -15.14
N ASN A 291 3.33 4.95 -15.68
CA ASN A 291 3.68 4.74 -17.11
C ASN A 291 2.70 5.45 -18.06
N GLY A 292 2.45 6.75 -17.81
CA GLY A 292 1.53 7.55 -18.61
C GLY A 292 0.06 7.12 -18.54
N GLY A 293 -0.33 6.31 -17.55
CA GLY A 293 -1.70 5.80 -17.37
C GLY A 293 -1.88 4.33 -17.74
N HIS A 294 -0.88 3.72 -18.38
CA HIS A 294 -0.97 2.35 -18.87
C HIS A 294 -0.72 1.28 -17.80
N THR A 295 -0.37 1.66 -16.57
CA THR A 295 -0.19 0.71 -15.48
C THR A 295 -1.03 1.13 -14.29
N TRP A 296 -1.88 0.21 -13.83
CA TRP A 296 -2.75 0.38 -12.66
C TRP A 296 -2.31 -0.58 -11.57
N VAL A 297 -2.03 -0.06 -10.39
CA VAL A 297 -1.58 -0.87 -9.26
C VAL A 297 -2.60 -0.85 -8.12
N LYS A 298 -2.92 -2.04 -7.63
CA LYS A 298 -3.65 -2.27 -6.37
C LYS A 298 -2.65 -2.64 -5.28
N ALA A 299 -2.54 -1.81 -4.24
CA ALA A 299 -1.61 -2.00 -3.14
C ALA A 299 -2.27 -2.71 -1.95
N ILE A 300 -1.82 -3.92 -1.63
CA ILE A 300 -2.45 -4.82 -0.67
C ILE A 300 -1.55 -5.00 0.56
N GLY A 301 -1.94 -4.37 1.67
CA GLY A 301 -1.26 -4.49 2.97
C GLY A 301 -1.92 -5.50 3.93
N ARG A 302 -2.90 -6.29 3.48
CA ARG A 302 -3.59 -7.30 4.32
C ARG A 302 -2.78 -8.60 4.39
N LYS A 303 -2.89 -9.34 5.49
CA LYS A 303 -2.21 -10.63 5.68
C LYS A 303 -2.77 -11.69 4.72
N ALA A 304 -1.89 -12.49 4.12
CA ALA A 304 -2.24 -13.57 3.20
C ALA A 304 -3.36 -14.50 3.72
N GLU A 305 -3.28 -14.92 4.98
CA GLU A 305 -4.26 -15.80 5.62
C GLU A 305 -5.67 -15.20 5.67
N ALA A 306 -5.79 -13.93 6.05
CA ALA A 306 -7.08 -13.25 6.07
C ALA A 306 -7.66 -13.11 4.66
N LEU A 307 -6.82 -12.81 3.67
CA LEU A 307 -7.23 -12.72 2.26
C LEU A 307 -7.70 -14.08 1.71
N HIS A 308 -6.98 -15.15 2.04
CA HIS A 308 -7.31 -16.50 1.58
C HIS A 308 -8.62 -17.00 2.20
N ASN A 309 -8.85 -16.73 3.50
CA ASN A 309 -10.11 -17.09 4.15
C ASN A 309 -11.32 -16.34 3.57
N ILE A 310 -11.17 -15.05 3.26
CA ILE A 310 -12.24 -14.29 2.58
C ILE A 310 -12.53 -14.90 1.20
N TRP A 311 -11.49 -15.29 0.44
CA TRP A 311 -11.67 -15.91 -0.87
C TRP A 311 -12.38 -17.28 -0.78
N LEU A 312 -12.14 -18.05 0.26
CA LEU A 312 -12.86 -19.32 0.53
C LEU A 312 -14.29 -19.11 1.08
N GLY A 313 -14.82 -17.89 1.08
CA GLY A 313 -16.18 -17.59 1.56
C GLY A 313 -16.30 -17.52 3.09
N ARG A 314 -15.18 -17.52 3.82
CA ARG A 314 -15.15 -17.45 5.30
C ARG A 314 -14.97 -16.02 5.83
N GLY A 315 -15.24 -15.03 4.97
CA GLY A 315 -15.21 -13.61 5.32
C GLY A 315 -16.45 -13.17 6.11
N GLN A 316 -16.48 -11.91 6.53
CA GLN A 316 -17.70 -11.31 7.06
C GLN A 316 -18.66 -10.96 5.92
N TYR A 317 -19.95 -10.88 6.22
CA TYR A 317 -20.95 -10.45 5.24
C TYR A 317 -20.59 -9.08 4.66
N GLY A 318 -20.42 -8.99 3.34
CA GLY A 318 -19.99 -7.79 2.62
C GLY A 318 -18.49 -7.68 2.33
N ASP A 319 -17.66 -8.64 2.78
CA ASP A 319 -16.23 -8.66 2.43
C ASP A 319 -16.03 -9.07 0.96
N LYS A 320 -15.61 -8.11 0.12
CA LYS A 320 -15.24 -8.38 -1.28
C LYS A 320 -13.86 -9.04 -1.36
N SER A 321 -13.80 -10.22 -1.97
CA SER A 321 -12.57 -10.99 -2.16
C SER A 321 -11.59 -10.28 -3.09
N ILE A 322 -10.32 -10.71 -3.06
CA ILE A 322 -9.29 -10.16 -3.97
C ILE A 322 -9.59 -10.50 -5.43
N ILE A 323 -10.21 -11.65 -5.68
CA ILE A 323 -10.56 -12.09 -7.04
C ILE A 323 -11.71 -11.23 -7.60
N GLU A 324 -12.75 -10.96 -6.81
CA GLU A 324 -13.83 -10.06 -7.23
C GLU A 324 -13.32 -8.62 -7.44
N GLN A 325 -12.36 -8.16 -6.62
CA GLN A 325 -11.71 -6.86 -6.87
C GLN A 325 -10.93 -6.86 -8.19
N ALA A 326 -10.29 -7.98 -8.54
CA ALA A 326 -9.58 -8.15 -9.80
C ALA A 326 -10.52 -8.06 -11.02
N GLU A 327 -11.72 -8.62 -10.92
CA GLU A 327 -12.76 -8.51 -11.95
C GLU A 327 -13.19 -7.06 -12.18
N ASP A 328 -13.43 -6.29 -11.11
CA ASP A 328 -13.74 -4.86 -11.21
C ASP A 328 -12.64 -4.08 -11.93
N PHE A 329 -11.37 -4.37 -11.61
CA PHE A 329 -10.21 -3.73 -12.24
C PHE A 329 -10.18 -4.03 -13.74
N LEU A 330 -10.38 -5.29 -14.13
CA LEU A 330 -10.41 -5.68 -15.53
C LEU A 330 -11.57 -5.02 -16.28
N GLN A 331 -12.76 -4.97 -15.68
CA GLN A 331 -13.92 -4.34 -16.28
C GLN A 331 -13.73 -2.82 -16.45
N ALA A 332 -13.23 -2.15 -15.41
CA ALA A 332 -12.93 -0.73 -15.46
C ALA A 332 -11.83 -0.41 -16.48
N SER A 333 -10.77 -1.22 -16.56
CA SER A 333 -9.66 -0.99 -17.50
C SER A 333 -10.10 -1.04 -18.96
N ARG A 334 -11.04 -1.92 -19.31
CA ARG A 334 -11.62 -2.04 -20.67
C ARG A 334 -12.44 -0.81 -21.07
N GLN A 335 -13.01 -0.11 -20.10
CA GLN A 335 -13.81 1.10 -20.33
C GLN A 335 -12.98 2.38 -20.26
N GLN A 336 -11.75 2.31 -19.75
CA GLN A 336 -10.82 3.42 -19.62
C GLN A 336 -9.52 3.16 -20.41
N PRO A 337 -9.59 2.90 -21.72
CA PRO A 337 -8.39 2.66 -22.51
C PRO A 337 -7.53 3.91 -22.59
N VAL A 338 -6.22 3.74 -22.44
CA VAL A 338 -5.21 4.78 -22.63
C VAL A 338 -4.58 4.53 -24.00
N GLN A 339 -4.71 5.50 -24.90
CA GLN A 339 -4.18 5.38 -26.28
C GLN A 339 -4.64 4.08 -27.00
N TYR A 340 -5.90 3.71 -26.81
CA TYR A 340 -6.53 2.48 -27.34
C TYR A 340 -6.04 1.14 -26.75
N SER A 341 -5.17 1.19 -25.74
CA SER A 341 -4.72 0.02 -25.01
C SER A 341 -5.34 0.00 -23.61
N ASN A 342 -5.71 -1.18 -23.15
CA ASN A 342 -6.20 -1.34 -21.78
C ASN A 342 -5.01 -1.23 -20.82
N PRO A 343 -5.13 -0.48 -19.72
CA PRO A 343 -4.08 -0.44 -18.71
C PRO A 343 -3.73 -1.83 -18.17
N HIS A 344 -2.44 -2.11 -18.03
CA HIS A 344 -1.93 -3.31 -17.40
C HIS A 344 -2.15 -3.25 -15.89
N ILE A 345 -2.74 -4.29 -15.31
CA ILE A 345 -3.14 -4.31 -13.90
C ILE A 345 -2.15 -5.14 -13.08
N ILE A 346 -1.68 -4.55 -11.98
CA ILE A 346 -0.75 -5.16 -11.04
C ILE A 346 -1.35 -5.19 -9.63
N PHE A 347 -1.38 -6.35 -9.00
CA PHE A 347 -1.74 -6.50 -7.60
C PHE A 347 -0.47 -6.71 -6.77
N ALA A 348 -0.12 -5.71 -5.94
CA ALA A 348 1.11 -5.68 -5.15
C ALA A 348 0.85 -6.02 -3.68
N PHE A 349 1.33 -7.17 -3.24
CA PHE A 349 1.16 -7.71 -1.89
C PHE A 349 2.39 -7.44 -1.03
N TYR A 350 2.20 -6.74 0.09
CA TYR A 350 3.27 -6.38 1.04
C TYR A 350 3.29 -7.25 2.30
N ASN A 351 2.28 -8.11 2.48
CA ASN A 351 2.17 -9.07 3.58
C ASN A 351 1.85 -10.49 3.05
N SER A 352 2.51 -10.80 1.93
CA SER A 352 2.42 -12.05 1.17
C SER A 352 1.04 -12.36 0.56
N VAL A 353 1.02 -13.34 -0.33
CA VAL A 353 -0.17 -13.87 -1.02
C VAL A 353 -0.08 -15.40 -1.07
N SER A 354 -1.19 -16.12 -0.95
CA SER A 354 -1.15 -17.58 -1.09
C SER A 354 -0.93 -17.99 -2.56
N SER A 355 -0.17 -19.06 -2.80
CA SER A 355 0.11 -19.58 -4.16
C SER A 355 -1.15 -19.78 -5.01
N PRO A 356 -2.22 -20.44 -4.51
CA PRO A 356 -3.43 -20.64 -5.31
C PRO A 356 -4.11 -19.32 -5.72
N MET A 357 -4.05 -18.30 -4.85
CA MET A 357 -4.61 -16.98 -5.16
C MET A 357 -3.74 -16.21 -6.16
N ALA A 358 -2.41 -16.33 -6.04
CA ALA A 358 -1.49 -15.72 -6.98
C ALA A 358 -1.60 -16.33 -8.38
N GLU A 359 -1.76 -17.65 -8.48
CA GLU A 359 -2.00 -18.37 -9.74
C GLU A 359 -3.32 -17.94 -10.36
N ARG A 360 -4.39 -17.89 -9.57
CA ARG A 360 -5.71 -17.45 -10.07
C ARG A 360 -5.67 -16.03 -10.64
N LEU A 361 -4.99 -15.10 -9.99
CA LEU A 361 -4.83 -13.72 -10.51
C LEU A 361 -4.05 -13.71 -11.85
N LYS A 362 -2.99 -14.52 -11.97
CA LYS A 362 -2.23 -14.64 -13.22
C LYS A 362 -3.08 -15.21 -14.36
N GLU A 363 -3.91 -16.22 -14.10
CA GLU A 363 -4.84 -16.78 -15.08
C GLU A 363 -5.84 -15.73 -15.61
N MET A 364 -6.24 -14.77 -14.76
CA MET A 364 -7.09 -13.65 -15.14
C MET A 364 -6.37 -12.56 -15.96
N GLY A 365 -5.05 -12.69 -16.16
CA GLY A 365 -4.23 -11.69 -16.84
C GLY A 365 -3.74 -10.56 -15.92
N ILE A 366 -3.78 -10.74 -14.60
CA ILE A 366 -3.29 -9.77 -13.62
C ILE A 366 -1.88 -10.14 -13.16
N SER A 367 -0.98 -9.17 -13.19
CA SER A 367 0.37 -9.35 -12.65
C SER A 367 0.36 -9.30 -11.13
N VAL A 368 0.99 -10.29 -10.48
CA VAL A 368 1.09 -10.37 -9.03
C VAL A 368 2.51 -10.02 -8.58
N ARG A 369 2.63 -9.09 -7.64
CA ARG A 369 3.91 -8.71 -6.99
C ARG A 369 3.87 -9.05 -5.51
N GLY A 370 4.99 -9.48 -4.94
CA GLY A 370 5.15 -9.79 -3.52
C GLY A 370 5.55 -11.23 -3.26
N ASP A 371 5.63 -11.58 -1.98
CA ASP A 371 6.01 -12.91 -1.53
C ASP A 371 4.83 -13.88 -1.64
N VAL A 372 5.03 -14.98 -2.36
CA VAL A 372 4.06 -16.05 -2.55
C VAL A 372 4.34 -17.16 -1.54
N VAL A 373 3.33 -17.54 -0.76
CA VAL A 373 3.44 -18.52 0.34
C VAL A 373 2.54 -19.74 0.07
N ALA A 374 2.99 -20.92 0.51
CA ALA A 374 2.23 -22.16 0.36
C ALA A 374 1.00 -22.22 1.31
N VAL A 375 0.02 -23.05 0.97
CA VAL A 375 -1.15 -23.33 1.81
C VAL A 375 -1.11 -24.80 2.20
N ASN A 376 -1.14 -25.09 3.51
CA ASN A 376 -1.21 -26.45 4.01
C ASN A 376 -2.64 -26.75 4.47
N SER A 377 -3.25 -27.79 3.88
CA SER A 377 -4.52 -28.35 4.32
C SER A 377 -4.23 -29.45 5.33
N LEU A 378 -4.36 -29.15 6.63
CA LEU A 378 -4.35 -30.18 7.67
C LEU A 378 -5.77 -30.73 7.81
N ALA A 379 -5.98 -31.98 7.38
CA ALA A 379 -7.11 -32.78 7.86
C ALA A 379 -6.73 -33.29 9.26
N GLU A 380 -7.43 -32.84 10.30
CA GLU A 380 -7.28 -33.46 11.62
C GLU A 380 -7.87 -34.87 11.56
N HIS A 381 -7.00 -35.89 11.46
CA HIS A 381 -7.37 -37.26 11.79
C HIS A 381 -7.56 -37.34 13.30
N LEU A 382 -8.80 -37.21 13.77
CA LEU A 382 -9.18 -37.65 15.12
C LEU A 382 -9.06 -39.19 15.14
N THR A 383 -8.04 -39.69 15.83
CA THR A 383 -7.91 -41.09 16.17
C THR A 383 -9.04 -41.48 17.13
N GLU A 384 -9.91 -42.38 16.68
CA GLU A 384 -10.90 -43.08 17.49
C GLU A 384 -10.21 -43.90 18.58
N GLU A 385 -10.43 -43.56 19.86
CA GLU A 385 -10.45 -44.56 20.95
C GLU A 385 -11.49 -44.16 22.02
N GLY A 386 -12.59 -44.92 22.08
CA GLY A 386 -13.30 -45.37 23.30
C GLY A 386 -14.03 -44.35 24.19
N HIS A 387 -15.36 -44.22 24.04
CA HIS A 387 -16.35 -44.94 24.88
C HIS A 387 -17.78 -44.40 24.70
N LEU A 388 -18.71 -45.35 24.67
CA LEU A 388 -20.16 -45.25 24.51
C LEU A 388 -20.85 -44.49 25.66
N SER A 389 -21.74 -43.55 25.33
CA SER A 389 -23.05 -43.42 25.96
C SER A 389 -24.03 -42.71 25.03
N ALA A 390 -25.22 -43.28 24.91
CA ALA A 390 -26.26 -42.91 23.96
C ALA A 390 -27.18 -41.80 24.52
N SER A 391 -27.51 -40.83 23.67
CA SER A 391 -28.81 -40.15 23.67
C SER A 391 -29.03 -39.49 22.32
N GLU A 392 -30.07 -39.93 21.62
CA GLU A 392 -30.53 -39.42 20.33
C GLU A 392 -31.18 -38.04 20.49
N SER A 393 -30.77 -37.08 19.65
CA SER A 393 -31.68 -36.08 19.07
C SER A 393 -30.97 -35.25 17.97
N ASP A 394 -31.59 -35.30 16.79
CA ASP A 394 -31.61 -34.36 15.67
C ASP A 394 -30.36 -34.07 14.83
N GLU A 395 -30.48 -34.48 13.56
CA GLU A 395 -29.60 -34.22 12.43
C GLU A 395 -29.55 -32.72 12.09
N GLU A 396 -28.41 -32.07 12.35
CA GLU A 396 -27.85 -31.07 11.45
C GLU A 396 -26.40 -31.46 11.16
N SER A 397 -26.09 -31.68 9.89
CA SER A 397 -24.75 -31.98 9.39
C SER A 397 -23.80 -30.82 9.70
N SER A 398 -23.06 -30.93 10.81
CA SER A 398 -21.94 -30.04 11.13
C SER A 398 -20.80 -30.34 10.17
N GLU A 399 -20.67 -29.55 9.09
CA GLU A 399 -19.50 -29.59 8.21
C GLU A 399 -18.23 -29.32 9.05
N LEU A 400 -17.30 -30.28 9.04
CA LEU A 400 -15.97 -30.14 9.64
C LEU A 400 -15.31 -28.83 9.15
N LEU A 401 -15.08 -27.89 10.08
CA LEU A 401 -14.33 -26.66 9.86
C LEU A 401 -12.86 -27.00 9.56
N GLN A 402 -12.53 -27.23 8.28
CA GLN A 402 -11.14 -27.34 7.81
C GLN A 402 -10.42 -26.00 8.01
N VAL A 403 -9.63 -25.83 9.07
CA VAL A 403 -8.82 -24.62 9.29
C VAL A 403 -7.64 -24.60 8.30
N THR A 404 -7.74 -23.81 7.24
CA THR A 404 -6.66 -23.65 6.25
C THR A 404 -5.56 -22.77 6.85
N ARG A 405 -4.33 -23.30 6.97
CA ARG A 405 -3.20 -22.56 7.54
C ARG A 405 -2.24 -22.16 6.43
N VAL A 406 -2.05 -20.86 6.26
CA VAL A 406 -1.05 -20.32 5.33
C VAL A 406 0.33 -20.45 5.97
N ASP A 407 1.21 -21.22 5.35
CA ASP A 407 2.55 -21.50 5.85
C ASP A 407 3.49 -20.36 5.45
N ARG A 408 3.78 -19.47 6.39
CA ARG A 408 4.64 -18.31 6.15
C ARG A 408 6.12 -18.64 6.12
N GLU A 409 6.52 -19.81 6.64
CA GLU A 409 7.91 -20.23 6.65
C GLU A 409 8.30 -20.88 5.31
N ASN A 410 7.31 -21.31 4.52
CA ASN A 410 7.50 -21.90 3.21
C ASN A 410 7.23 -20.91 2.07
N LEU A 411 8.25 -20.10 1.75
CA LEU A 411 8.24 -19.15 0.64
C LEU A 411 8.36 -19.90 -0.70
N VAL A 412 7.35 -19.79 -1.55
CA VAL A 412 7.30 -20.43 -2.88
C VAL A 412 8.00 -19.57 -3.93
N ALA A 413 7.81 -18.25 -3.89
CA ALA A 413 8.47 -17.30 -4.78
C ALA A 413 8.44 -15.88 -4.20
N SER A 414 9.44 -15.05 -4.53
CA SER A 414 9.39 -13.59 -4.29
C SER A 414 9.42 -12.89 -5.64
N ILE A 415 8.36 -12.14 -5.96
CA ILE A 415 8.21 -11.46 -7.24
C ILE A 415 8.43 -9.97 -7.03
N ALA A 416 9.59 -9.46 -7.47
CA ALA A 416 9.90 -8.03 -7.50
C ALA A 416 9.14 -7.32 -8.64
N PHE A 417 9.11 -5.97 -8.65
CA PHE A 417 8.63 -5.27 -9.85
C PHE A 417 9.58 -5.59 -11.02
N PRO A 418 9.07 -5.96 -12.21
CA PRO A 418 9.90 -5.98 -13.39
C PRO A 418 10.35 -4.54 -13.71
N THR A 419 11.60 -4.37 -14.15
CA THR A 419 12.15 -3.08 -14.58
C THR A 419 11.51 -2.62 -15.90
N GLU A 420 11.02 -3.56 -16.72
CA GLU A 420 10.30 -3.28 -17.96
C GLU A 420 8.89 -3.90 -17.88
N ILE A 421 7.91 -3.09 -17.51
CA ILE A 421 6.51 -3.43 -17.72
C ILE A 421 6.27 -3.32 -19.23
N LYS A 422 6.06 -4.45 -19.91
CA LYS A 422 5.64 -4.44 -21.33
C LYS A 422 4.25 -3.83 -21.43
N VAL A 423 4.22 -2.52 -21.64
CA VAL A 423 3.01 -1.79 -21.99
C VAL A 423 2.82 -1.92 -23.50
N ASP A 424 1.69 -2.49 -23.94
CA ASP A 424 1.30 -2.44 -25.35
C ASP A 424 0.95 -0.98 -25.70
N VAL A 425 1.93 -0.22 -26.20
CA VAL A 425 1.71 1.14 -26.67
C VAL A 425 1.17 1.08 -28.11
N CYS A 426 0.19 1.92 -28.43
CA CYS A 426 -0.33 1.98 -29.80
C CYS A 426 0.78 2.38 -30.80
N ASN A 427 0.95 1.55 -31.82
CA ASN A 427 1.95 1.71 -32.88
C ASN A 427 1.43 2.43 -34.12
N ARG A 428 0.20 2.92 -34.10
CA ARG A 428 -0.43 3.61 -35.24
C ARG A 428 -0.63 5.07 -34.94
N VAL A 429 -0.31 5.91 -35.91
CA VAL A 429 -0.43 7.36 -35.80
C VAL A 429 -1.22 7.89 -36.98
N ASN A 430 -2.21 8.73 -36.69
CA ASN A 430 -2.97 9.45 -37.71
C ASN A 430 -2.51 10.91 -37.72
N LEU A 431 -2.11 11.41 -38.89
CA LEU A 431 -1.56 12.75 -39.05
C LEU A 431 -2.66 13.72 -39.50
N ASP A 432 -2.98 14.69 -38.64
CA ASP A 432 -3.83 15.82 -39.01
C ASP A 432 -3.11 16.74 -40.00
N ILE A 433 -3.88 17.53 -40.74
CA ILE A 433 -3.39 18.56 -41.67
C ILE A 433 -2.39 19.48 -40.96
N THR A 434 -2.70 19.87 -39.73
CA THR A 434 -1.84 20.76 -38.94
C THR A 434 -0.48 20.12 -38.64
N THR A 435 -0.44 18.80 -38.43
CA THR A 435 0.81 18.04 -38.25
C THR A 435 1.57 17.91 -39.55
N LEU A 436 0.89 17.60 -40.66
CA LEU A 436 1.52 17.55 -41.99
C LEU A 436 2.20 18.87 -42.34
N ILE A 437 1.50 19.99 -42.13
CA ILE A 437 2.05 21.34 -42.35
C ILE A 437 3.22 21.62 -41.41
N THR A 438 3.06 21.34 -40.12
CA THR A 438 4.11 21.61 -39.11
C THR A 438 5.37 20.81 -39.40
N TYR A 439 5.23 19.54 -39.81
CA TYR A 439 6.35 18.65 -40.09
C TYR A 439 7.18 19.09 -41.30
N VAL A 440 6.59 19.77 -42.28
CA VAL A 440 7.29 20.23 -43.50
C VAL A 440 7.63 21.72 -43.48
N SER A 441 7.04 22.50 -42.58
CA SER A 441 7.22 23.95 -42.45
C SER A 441 8.69 24.34 -42.36
N SER A 442 9.10 25.37 -43.11
CA SER A 442 10.45 25.93 -43.03
C SER A 442 10.83 26.38 -41.62
N LEU A 443 9.85 26.86 -40.81
CA LEU A 443 10.08 27.25 -39.42
C LEU A 443 10.77 26.14 -38.63
N SER A 444 10.35 24.88 -38.83
CA SER A 444 10.88 23.70 -38.15
C SER A 444 12.26 23.25 -38.65
N TYR A 445 12.73 23.77 -39.79
CA TYR A 445 14.04 23.47 -40.38
C TYR A 445 14.97 24.69 -40.40
N GLY A 446 14.78 25.62 -39.45
CA GLY A 446 15.66 26.78 -39.28
C GLY A 446 15.16 28.08 -39.92
N GLY A 447 14.01 28.06 -40.61
CA GLY A 447 13.29 29.27 -41.03
C GLY A 447 12.73 30.11 -39.87
N CYS A 448 12.95 29.68 -38.62
CA CYS A 448 12.56 30.43 -37.44
C CYS A 448 13.45 31.66 -37.15
N TYR A 449 14.49 31.96 -37.94
CA TYR A 449 15.35 33.15 -37.76
C TYR A 449 14.95 34.34 -38.65
N PHE A 450 13.65 34.48 -38.93
CA PHE A 450 13.09 35.62 -39.65
C PHE A 450 12.01 36.33 -38.83
N ILE A 451 11.86 37.63 -39.06
CA ILE A 451 10.72 38.45 -38.62
C ILE A 451 9.83 38.64 -39.84
N PHE A 452 8.64 38.05 -39.79
CA PHE A 452 7.64 38.13 -40.85
C PHE A 452 6.74 39.35 -40.65
N LYS A 453 6.14 39.84 -41.74
CA LYS A 453 5.17 40.95 -41.70
C LYS A 453 3.95 40.60 -40.85
N GLU A 454 3.50 39.36 -40.94
CA GLU A 454 2.39 38.84 -40.16
C GLU A 454 2.84 38.50 -38.74
N LYS A 455 2.21 39.15 -37.76
CA LYS A 455 2.52 38.98 -36.33
C LYS A 455 2.50 37.50 -35.88
N VAL A 456 1.51 36.73 -36.35
CA VAL A 456 1.33 35.32 -35.98
C VAL A 456 2.51 34.45 -36.43
N LEU A 457 3.09 34.72 -37.61
CA LEU A 457 4.25 33.95 -38.11
C LEU A 457 5.50 34.28 -37.30
N THR A 458 5.69 35.55 -36.94
CA THR A 458 6.78 35.98 -36.06
C THR A 458 6.66 35.38 -34.66
N GLU A 459 5.44 35.27 -34.12
CA GLU A 459 5.18 34.59 -32.85
C GLU A 459 5.51 33.09 -32.92
N GLN A 460 5.09 32.40 -33.98
CA GLN A 460 5.43 30.98 -34.19
C GLN A 460 6.94 30.75 -34.37
N ALA A 461 7.63 31.62 -35.10
CA ALA A 461 9.08 31.58 -35.23
C ALA A 461 9.78 31.77 -33.87
N ALA A 462 9.28 32.70 -33.04
CA ALA A 462 9.79 32.89 -31.69
C ALA A 462 9.53 31.69 -30.77
N GLN A 463 8.39 31.02 -30.91
CA GLN A 463 8.11 29.78 -30.20
C GLN A 463 9.05 28.66 -30.63
N GLU A 464 9.30 28.48 -31.93
CA GLU A 464 10.20 27.43 -32.43
C GLU A 464 11.65 27.61 -31.95
N ARG A 465 12.09 28.86 -31.75
CA ARG A 465 13.42 29.14 -31.16
C ARG A 465 13.49 28.75 -29.67
N LYS A 466 12.37 28.80 -28.95
CA LYS A 466 12.30 28.39 -27.53
C LYS A 466 12.11 26.89 -27.37
N GLU A 467 11.24 26.30 -28.18
CA GLU A 467 10.87 24.90 -28.13
C GLU A 467 10.72 24.37 -29.55
N ARG A 468 11.69 23.54 -29.96
CA ARG A 468 11.72 22.93 -31.29
C ARG A 468 10.69 21.81 -31.38
N VAL A 469 9.79 21.90 -32.34
CA VAL A 469 8.70 20.94 -32.49
C VAL A 469 9.16 19.66 -33.22
N LEU A 470 10.07 19.77 -34.19
CA LEU A 470 10.43 18.65 -35.07
C LEU A 470 10.99 17.43 -34.31
N PRO A 471 11.95 17.56 -33.37
CA PRO A 471 12.46 16.41 -32.62
C PRO A 471 11.36 15.69 -31.82
N GLN A 472 10.40 16.43 -31.28
CA GLN A 472 9.27 15.85 -30.53
C GLN A 472 8.36 15.03 -31.45
N LEU A 473 8.08 15.53 -32.66
CA LEU A 473 7.27 14.80 -33.63
C LEU A 473 8.01 13.55 -34.12
N GLU A 474 9.30 13.66 -34.44
CA GLU A 474 10.12 12.53 -34.92
C GLU A 474 10.27 11.43 -33.90
N ASP A 475 10.53 11.78 -32.64
CA ASP A 475 10.62 10.82 -31.54
C ASP A 475 9.31 10.03 -31.39
N PHE A 476 8.17 10.73 -31.42
CA PHE A 476 6.86 10.08 -31.32
C PHE A 476 6.52 9.21 -32.54
N MET A 477 6.88 9.63 -33.75
CA MET A 477 6.62 8.87 -34.99
C MET A 477 7.58 7.70 -35.20
N LYS A 478 8.70 7.64 -34.47
CA LYS A 478 9.74 6.64 -34.65
C LYS A 478 9.19 5.22 -34.40
N GLY A 479 9.36 4.35 -35.39
CA GLY A 479 8.92 2.95 -35.31
C GLY A 479 7.41 2.74 -35.41
N LYS A 480 6.63 3.78 -35.72
CA LYS A 480 5.16 3.72 -35.84
C LYS A 480 4.70 3.72 -37.29
N GLU A 481 3.54 3.11 -37.53
CA GLU A 481 2.84 3.18 -38.81
C GLU A 481 2.11 4.53 -38.93
N LEU A 482 2.40 5.28 -40.00
CA LEU A 482 1.84 6.61 -40.22
C LEU A 482 0.68 6.54 -41.21
N PHE A 483 -0.45 7.11 -40.81
CA PHE A 483 -1.67 7.21 -41.61
C PHE A 483 -2.08 8.66 -41.79
N ALA A 484 -2.74 8.97 -42.89
CA ALA A 484 -3.47 10.22 -43.05
C ALA A 484 -4.73 9.97 -43.89
N CYS A 485 -5.84 10.59 -43.50
CA CYS A 485 -7.08 10.48 -44.26
C CYS A 485 -7.01 11.27 -45.58
N GLU A 486 -7.75 10.83 -46.60
CA GLU A 486 -7.80 11.46 -47.92
C GLU A 486 -8.15 12.96 -47.84
N SER A 487 -9.13 13.34 -47.01
CA SER A 487 -9.46 14.74 -46.81
C SER A 487 -8.28 15.56 -46.27
N ALA A 488 -7.53 15.01 -45.30
CA ALA A 488 -6.36 15.70 -44.75
C ALA A 488 -5.27 15.89 -45.79
N VAL A 489 -4.99 14.85 -46.58
CA VAL A 489 -3.96 14.89 -47.63
C VAL A 489 -4.34 15.89 -48.72
N LYS A 490 -5.60 15.87 -49.17
CA LYS A 490 -6.11 16.78 -50.19
C LYS A 490 -6.03 18.25 -49.76
N ASP A 491 -6.46 18.55 -48.54
CA ASP A 491 -6.37 19.91 -47.98
C ASP A 491 -4.91 20.34 -47.79
N PHE A 492 -4.05 19.44 -47.30
CA PHE A 492 -2.62 19.69 -47.15
C PHE A 492 -1.96 20.02 -48.50
N GLN A 493 -2.24 19.23 -49.55
CA GLN A 493 -1.73 19.47 -50.90
C GLN A 493 -2.21 20.83 -51.44
N SER A 494 -3.50 21.16 -51.29
CA SER A 494 -4.04 22.45 -51.71
C SER A 494 -3.36 23.65 -51.03
N ILE A 495 -3.12 23.54 -49.71
CA ILE A 495 -2.40 24.56 -48.94
C ILE A 495 -0.95 24.68 -49.40
N LEU A 496 -0.28 23.55 -49.61
CA LEU A 496 1.12 23.48 -50.03
C LEU A 496 1.33 24.04 -51.45
N GLU A 497 0.41 23.79 -52.36
CA GLU A 497 0.44 24.37 -53.73
C GLU A 497 0.31 25.90 -53.68
N THR A 498 -0.58 26.40 -52.83
CA THR A 498 -0.90 27.82 -52.73
C THR A 498 0.18 28.62 -52.00
N LEU A 499 0.76 28.06 -50.92
CA LEU A 499 1.62 28.81 -49.99
C LEU A 499 3.06 28.26 -49.87
N GLY A 500 3.28 26.98 -50.19
CA GLY A 500 4.53 26.29 -49.92
C GLY A 500 5.68 26.70 -50.84
N GLY A 501 6.87 26.87 -50.26
CA GLY A 501 8.12 27.07 -51.00
C GLY A 501 8.70 25.76 -51.57
N PRO A 502 9.80 25.84 -52.34
CA PRO A 502 10.42 24.66 -52.96
C PRO A 502 10.89 23.61 -51.94
N GLY A 503 11.56 24.03 -50.86
CA GLY A 503 12.04 23.11 -49.83
C GLY A 503 10.91 22.47 -49.01
N GLU A 504 9.86 23.21 -48.69
CA GLU A 504 8.64 22.70 -48.06
C GLU A 504 7.95 21.65 -48.94
N LYS A 505 7.92 21.87 -50.27
CA LYS A 505 7.39 20.91 -51.24
C LYS A 505 8.24 19.65 -51.33
N ASP A 506 9.56 19.76 -51.36
CA ASP A 506 10.47 18.60 -51.38
C ASP A 506 10.34 17.75 -50.11
N ARG A 507 10.22 18.40 -48.95
CA ARG A 507 9.97 17.71 -47.67
C ARG A 507 8.60 17.03 -47.65
N ALA A 508 7.58 17.67 -48.21
CA ALA A 508 6.26 17.06 -48.34
C ALA A 508 6.27 15.80 -49.21
N ILE A 509 6.96 15.81 -50.35
CA ILE A 509 7.13 14.61 -51.19
C ILE A 509 7.79 13.47 -50.40
N SER A 510 8.80 13.80 -49.61
CA SER A 510 9.51 12.83 -48.77
C SER A 510 8.62 12.26 -47.65
N LEU A 511 7.81 13.12 -47.02
CA LEU A 511 6.85 12.72 -46.00
C LEU A 511 5.74 11.83 -46.59
N MET A 512 5.17 12.19 -47.74
CA MET A 512 4.08 11.44 -48.36
C MET A 512 4.46 10.00 -48.72
N LYS A 513 5.74 9.75 -49.05
CA LYS A 513 6.24 8.38 -49.28
C LYS A 513 6.22 7.49 -48.04
N ARG A 514 6.14 8.07 -46.83
CA ARG A 514 6.13 7.37 -45.55
C ARG A 514 4.72 7.16 -44.99
N ILE A 515 3.71 7.82 -45.56
CA ILE A 515 2.34 7.85 -45.03
C ILE A 515 1.44 6.91 -45.84
N ASN A 516 0.66 6.11 -45.14
CA ASN A 516 -0.44 5.34 -45.72
C ASN A 516 -1.69 6.21 -45.79
N VAL A 517 -2.07 6.62 -47.00
CA VAL A 517 -3.30 7.38 -47.23
C VAL A 517 -4.50 6.43 -47.19
N VAL A 518 -5.52 6.78 -46.40
CA VAL A 518 -6.71 5.95 -46.17
C VAL A 518 -8.00 6.73 -46.51
N PRO A 519 -9.07 6.04 -46.94
CA PRO A 519 -10.35 6.69 -47.17
C PRO A 519 -10.93 7.25 -45.85
N ASP A 520 -11.72 8.31 -45.97
CA ASP A 520 -12.38 8.93 -44.82
C ASP A 520 -13.46 7.99 -44.25
N GLN A 521 -13.17 7.35 -43.12
CA GLN A 521 -14.07 6.43 -42.43
C GLN A 521 -14.21 6.83 -40.96
N PRO A 522 -14.94 7.92 -40.67
CA PRO A 522 -15.11 8.41 -39.31
C PRO A 522 -15.89 7.42 -38.43
N SER A 523 -15.45 7.25 -37.19
CA SER A 523 -16.11 6.37 -36.23
C SER A 523 -17.53 6.84 -35.87
N ASP A 524 -18.41 5.91 -35.49
CA ASP A 524 -19.79 6.22 -35.08
C ASP A 524 -19.85 7.24 -33.94
N ARG A 525 -18.90 7.18 -33.00
CA ARG A 525 -18.84 8.13 -31.89
C ARG A 525 -18.40 9.52 -32.34
N ALA A 526 -17.56 9.63 -33.36
CA ALA A 526 -17.23 10.92 -33.95
C ALA A 526 -18.43 11.51 -34.68
N LEU A 527 -19.17 10.70 -35.45
CA LEU A 527 -20.35 11.13 -36.20
C LEU A 527 -21.51 11.61 -35.30
N ARG A 528 -21.58 11.14 -34.05
CA ARG A 528 -22.56 11.61 -33.06
C ARG A 528 -22.28 13.00 -32.48
N LEU A 529 -21.12 13.60 -32.74
CA LEU A 529 -20.79 14.92 -32.23
C LEU A 529 -21.65 16.00 -32.90
N VAL A 530 -22.18 16.91 -32.09
CA VAL A 530 -22.96 18.06 -32.55
C VAL A 530 -22.02 19.10 -33.14
N ALA A 531 -22.31 19.50 -34.38
CA ALA A 531 -21.54 20.50 -35.12
C ALA A 531 -21.47 21.84 -34.36
N SER A 532 -20.32 22.49 -34.43
CA SER A 532 -20.09 23.82 -33.84
C SER A 532 -18.98 24.55 -34.59
N SER A 533 -18.70 25.81 -34.23
CA SER A 533 -17.56 26.54 -34.81
C SER A 533 -16.20 25.86 -34.59
N LYS A 534 -16.10 24.94 -33.61
CA LYS A 534 -14.91 24.15 -33.31
C LYS A 534 -14.99 22.69 -33.78
N ILE A 535 -16.17 22.21 -34.18
CA ILE A 535 -16.44 20.85 -34.66
C ILE A 535 -17.00 20.96 -36.07
N ASN A 536 -16.10 20.90 -37.06
CA ASN A 536 -16.43 20.93 -38.48
C ASN A 536 -16.32 19.54 -39.12
N SER A 537 -16.93 19.35 -40.29
CA SER A 537 -16.95 18.08 -41.03
C SER A 537 -15.56 17.52 -41.28
N ARG A 538 -14.59 18.39 -41.61
CA ARG A 538 -13.19 18.04 -41.81
C ARG A 538 -12.56 17.43 -40.56
N SER A 539 -12.69 18.09 -39.41
CA SER A 539 -12.12 17.59 -38.15
C SER A 539 -12.81 16.28 -37.75
N LEU A 540 -14.11 16.12 -38.03
CA LEU A 540 -14.81 14.85 -37.81
C LEU A 540 -14.24 13.73 -38.68
N ALA A 541 -13.96 13.98 -39.96
CA ALA A 541 -13.34 13.00 -40.84
C ALA A 541 -11.94 12.60 -40.35
N ILE A 542 -11.09 13.58 -40.00
CA ILE A 542 -9.70 13.34 -39.59
C ILE A 542 -9.64 12.56 -38.26
N PHE A 543 -10.26 13.11 -37.21
CA PHE A 543 -10.20 12.52 -35.88
C PHE A 543 -11.03 11.24 -35.81
N GLY A 544 -12.17 11.20 -36.49
CA GLY A 544 -13.00 9.99 -36.58
C GLY A 544 -12.31 8.85 -37.32
N THR A 545 -11.59 9.12 -38.41
CA THR A 545 -10.87 8.07 -39.14
C THR A 545 -9.69 7.55 -38.33
N GLY A 546 -8.94 8.45 -37.67
CA GLY A 546 -7.89 8.05 -36.72
C GLY A 546 -8.44 7.17 -35.59
N ASP A 547 -9.64 7.49 -35.11
CA ASP A 547 -10.35 6.71 -34.09
C ASP A 547 -10.76 5.31 -34.59
N THR A 548 -11.32 5.20 -35.80
CA THR A 548 -11.63 3.91 -36.45
C THR A 548 -10.38 3.04 -36.61
N LEU A 549 -9.24 3.65 -36.96
CA LEU A 549 -7.96 2.96 -37.11
C LEU A 549 -7.31 2.56 -35.79
N LYS A 550 -7.86 3.02 -34.64
CA LYS A 550 -7.21 2.99 -33.32
C LYS A 550 -5.82 3.62 -33.35
N ALA A 551 -5.67 4.71 -34.11
CA ALA A 551 -4.43 5.44 -34.29
C ALA A 551 -4.44 6.74 -33.47
N ILE A 552 -3.32 7.04 -32.82
CA ILE A 552 -3.18 8.29 -32.04
C ILE A 552 -3.14 9.44 -33.04
N THR A 553 -4.08 10.39 -32.94
CA THR A 553 -4.13 11.52 -33.87
C THR A 553 -3.19 12.62 -33.40
N MET A 554 -2.15 12.91 -34.17
CA MET A 554 -1.30 14.08 -33.95
C MET A 554 -2.00 15.31 -34.51
N THR A 555 -2.02 16.42 -33.77
CA THR A 555 -2.71 17.65 -34.19
C THR A 555 -2.23 18.88 -33.41
N ALA A 556 -2.37 20.07 -34.00
CA ALA A 556 -2.31 21.35 -33.29
C ALA A 556 -3.72 21.92 -32.95
N ASN A 557 -4.80 21.24 -33.36
CA ASN A 557 -6.18 21.70 -33.16
C ASN A 557 -6.71 21.31 -31.77
N SER A 558 -6.15 21.93 -30.73
CA SER A 558 -6.62 21.78 -29.34
C SER A 558 -8.06 22.26 -29.11
N GLY A 559 -8.60 23.06 -30.04
CA GLY A 559 -9.98 23.54 -30.01
C GLY A 559 -10.98 22.41 -30.25
N PHE A 560 -10.76 21.61 -31.29
CA PHE A 560 -11.60 20.43 -31.59
C PHE A 560 -11.56 19.42 -30.45
N VAL A 561 -10.36 19.06 -29.98
CA VAL A 561 -10.17 18.06 -28.92
C VAL A 561 -10.97 18.42 -27.67
N ARG A 562 -10.90 19.69 -27.23
CA ARG A 562 -11.67 20.18 -26.07
C ARG A 562 -13.18 20.19 -26.33
N ALA A 563 -13.60 20.61 -27.53
CA ALA A 563 -15.02 20.65 -27.88
C ALA A 563 -15.65 19.24 -27.91
N ALA A 564 -14.94 18.25 -28.48
CA ALA A 564 -15.37 16.86 -28.48
C ALA A 564 -15.44 16.26 -27.07
N ALA A 565 -14.42 16.52 -26.24
CA ALA A 565 -14.40 16.05 -24.85
C ALA A 565 -15.56 16.62 -24.02
N ASN A 566 -15.95 17.88 -24.24
CA ASN A 566 -17.11 18.49 -23.59
C ASN A 566 -18.45 17.86 -24.01
N GLN A 567 -18.50 17.20 -25.17
CA GLN A 567 -19.66 16.41 -25.61
C GLN A 567 -19.54 14.93 -25.23
N GLY A 568 -18.57 14.56 -24.40
CA GLY A 568 -18.40 13.20 -23.88
C GLY A 568 -17.56 12.27 -24.76
N VAL A 569 -16.96 12.76 -25.85
CA VAL A 569 -16.09 11.94 -26.72
C VAL A 569 -14.64 12.33 -26.54
N LYS A 570 -13.84 11.44 -25.95
CA LYS A 570 -12.39 11.62 -25.80
C LYS A 570 -11.65 10.84 -26.89
N PHE A 571 -10.94 11.57 -27.75
CA PHE A 571 -10.02 10.99 -28.74
C PHE A 571 -8.62 10.84 -28.16
N SER A 572 -7.89 9.79 -28.57
CA SER A 572 -6.48 9.63 -28.24
C SER A 572 -5.65 10.50 -29.17
N VAL A 573 -5.03 11.55 -28.62
CA VAL A 573 -4.35 12.57 -29.41
C VAL A 573 -2.98 12.93 -28.84
N LEU A 574 -2.07 13.33 -29.72
CA LEU A 574 -0.86 14.05 -29.35
C LEU A 574 -1.00 15.50 -29.82
N ILE A 575 -1.03 16.44 -28.87
CA ILE A 575 -1.15 17.86 -29.19
C ILE A 575 0.26 18.45 -29.32
N HIS A 576 0.55 19.07 -30.47
CA HIS A 576 1.79 19.81 -30.70
C HIS A 576 1.51 21.30 -30.99
N GLN A 577 2.55 22.14 -30.93
CA GLN A 577 2.44 23.53 -31.32
C GLN A 577 2.40 23.67 -32.85
N PRO A 578 1.56 24.55 -33.42
CA PRO A 578 1.47 24.73 -34.86
C PRO A 578 2.67 25.49 -35.43
N ARG A 579 3.12 25.11 -36.62
CA ARG A 579 4.05 25.91 -37.46
C ARG A 579 3.48 26.05 -38.86
N ALA A 580 3.32 27.27 -39.33
CA ALA A 580 2.81 27.58 -40.66
C ALA A 580 3.90 27.44 -41.74
N LEU A 581 3.50 27.26 -42.99
CA LEU A 581 4.41 27.35 -44.14
C LEU A 581 4.90 28.79 -44.29
N THR A 582 6.21 29.00 -44.37
CA THR A 582 6.80 30.34 -44.38
C THR A 582 7.81 30.58 -45.49
N GLU A 583 8.33 29.54 -46.14
CA GLU A 583 9.45 29.65 -47.07
C GLU A 583 9.22 30.69 -48.18
N SER A 584 8.03 30.70 -48.80
CA SER A 584 7.66 31.66 -49.85
C SER A 584 7.66 33.13 -49.37
N LYS A 585 7.57 33.36 -48.05
CA LYS A 585 7.54 34.70 -47.43
C LYS A 585 8.90 35.13 -46.87
N GLU A 586 9.88 34.24 -46.81
CA GLU A 586 11.21 34.54 -46.26
C GLU A 586 11.95 35.60 -47.07
N SER A 587 11.74 35.65 -48.39
CA SER A 587 12.33 36.66 -49.30
C SER A 587 11.91 38.10 -48.96
N VAL A 588 10.76 38.27 -48.30
CA VAL A 588 10.17 39.56 -47.91
C VAL A 588 10.24 39.80 -46.40
N ALA A 589 10.84 38.88 -45.65
CA ALA A 589 10.99 38.91 -44.21
C ALA A 589 12.35 39.49 -43.81
N THR A 590 12.43 40.02 -42.58
CA THR A 590 13.68 40.60 -42.06
C THR A 590 14.48 39.51 -41.34
N PRO A 591 15.72 39.20 -41.74
CA PRO A 591 16.54 38.21 -41.07
C PRO A 591 16.94 38.67 -39.67
N LEU A 592 16.86 37.76 -38.69
CA LEU A 592 17.40 37.97 -37.35
C LEU A 592 18.88 37.57 -37.31
N PRO A 593 19.75 38.33 -36.63
CA PRO A 593 21.14 37.95 -36.47
C PRO A 593 21.26 36.62 -35.72
N LYS A 594 22.03 35.68 -36.29
CA LYS A 594 22.25 34.33 -35.72
C LYS A 594 22.97 34.32 -34.35
N ASN A 595 23.41 35.47 -33.84
CA ASN A 595 24.17 35.60 -32.59
C ASN A 595 23.33 35.66 -31.30
N CYS A 596 22.00 35.56 -31.35
CA CYS A 596 21.16 35.46 -30.13
C CYS A 596 20.98 34.01 -29.63
N ALA A 597 21.95 33.13 -29.88
CA ALA A 597 21.96 31.75 -29.42
C ALA A 597 22.96 31.55 -28.27
N ALA A 598 22.77 32.24 -27.16
CA ALA A 598 23.42 31.93 -25.88
C ALA A 598 22.66 32.64 -24.75
N ASP A 599 21.45 32.16 -24.46
CA ASP A 599 20.83 32.36 -23.15
C ASP A 599 20.18 31.03 -22.76
N SER A 600 21.02 30.01 -22.62
CA SER A 600 20.68 28.80 -21.87
C SER A 600 20.76 29.13 -20.38
N GLY A 601 19.77 29.91 -19.92
CA GLY A 601 19.41 30.00 -18.51
C GLY A 601 18.37 28.92 -18.21
N LEU A 602 18.82 27.68 -18.06
CA LEU A 602 18.13 26.59 -17.38
C LEU A 602 19.16 25.57 -16.88
#